data_AF-A0A838NUK0-F1
#
_entry.id   AF-A0A838NUK0-F1
#
_cell.length_a   1.000
_cell.length_b   1.000
_cell.length_c   1.000
_cell.angle_alpha   90.00
_cell.angle_beta   90.00
_cell.angle_gamma   90.00
#
_symmetry.space_group_name_H-M   'P 1'
#
loop_
_entity.id
_entity.type
_entity.pdbx_description
1 polymer ?
#
loop_
_entity_poly.entity_id
_entity_poly.type
_entity_poly.pdbx_seq_one_letter_code
_entity_poly.pdbx_strand_id
1 'polypeptide(L)'
;MTSTRVTSHASPPATTTFHAPRTERLMVMLLPAPYRDELIGDLLEEARTVVTPRVGERAARRWLWGQLLRSTPHMLRLHLRKELTMRNEKLWGMVLILVMGSLQAWDSGVLRAPAYIAAMVVLAITIGVVALLFAERMGMRFIASAVAFALLFGARILSPIPLPELGLVGFVIVMILVVAPGLMAAKHSGPQGPTSAA
;
A
#
# COMPACT_ATOMS: atom_id res chain seq x y z
N MET A 1 67.68 6.54 14.33
CA MET A 1 67.25 5.14 14.56
C MET A 1 65.75 5.10 14.41
N THR A 2 65.27 4.71 13.23
CA THR A 2 63.85 4.80 12.85
C THR A 2 63.37 3.37 12.59
N SER A 3 62.53 2.86 13.49
CA SER A 3 62.03 1.48 13.45
C SER A 3 60.75 1.44 12.60
N THR A 4 60.86 0.86 11.41
CA THR A 4 59.76 0.67 10.46
C THR A 4 58.93 -0.53 10.90
N ARG A 5 57.76 -0.27 11.51
CA ARG A 5 56.81 -1.30 11.94
C ARG A 5 56.03 -1.81 10.72
N VAL A 6 56.38 -3.00 10.23
CA VAL A 6 55.66 -3.70 9.17
C VAL A 6 54.36 -4.26 9.76
N THR A 7 53.23 -3.62 9.45
CA THR A 7 51.90 -4.15 9.73
C THR A 7 51.64 -5.31 8.77
N SER A 8 51.77 -6.54 9.27
CA SER A 8 51.36 -7.74 8.56
C SER A 8 49.84 -7.69 8.36
N HIS A 9 49.42 -7.42 7.12
CA HIS A 9 48.03 -7.54 6.71
C HIS A 9 47.66 -9.03 6.80
N ALA A 10 47.05 -9.42 7.93
CA ALA A 10 46.45 -10.74 8.06
C ALA A 10 45.40 -10.89 6.96
N SER A 11 45.60 -11.84 6.07
CA SER A 11 44.60 -12.22 5.07
C SER A 11 43.27 -12.48 5.76
N PRO A 12 42.16 -11.87 5.30
CA PRO A 12 40.85 -12.11 5.89
C PRO A 12 40.59 -13.63 5.84
N PRO A 13 40.11 -14.23 6.95
CA PRO A 13 39.81 -15.66 6.98
C PRO A 13 38.84 -15.96 5.84
N ALA A 14 39.12 -17.02 5.08
CA ALA A 14 38.32 -17.43 3.94
C ALA A 14 36.84 -17.44 4.33
N THR A 15 36.10 -16.46 3.81
CA THR A 15 34.66 -16.34 4.02
C THR A 15 34.05 -17.55 3.35
N THR A 16 33.76 -18.58 4.13
CA THR A 16 32.97 -19.72 3.68
C THR A 16 31.62 -19.15 3.27
N THR A 17 31.44 -18.93 1.97
CA THR A 17 30.18 -18.52 1.38
C THR A 17 29.21 -19.65 1.64
N PHE A 18 28.39 -19.45 2.67
CA PHE A 18 27.34 -20.38 3.02
C PHE A 18 26.37 -20.42 1.83
N HIS A 19 26.49 -21.46 1.02
CA HIS A 19 25.66 -21.64 -0.15
C HIS A 19 24.24 -21.95 0.34
N ALA A 20 23.41 -20.91 0.34
CA ALA A 20 21.98 -20.95 0.55
C ALA A 20 21.35 -22.23 -0.04
N PRO A 21 20.95 -23.21 0.78
CA PRO A 21 20.31 -24.41 0.28
C PRO A 21 18.99 -24.05 -0.41
N ARG A 22 18.54 -24.89 -1.37
CA ARG A 22 17.26 -24.74 -2.12
C ARG A 22 16.05 -24.39 -1.24
N THR A 23 16.09 -24.71 0.05
CA THR A 23 15.08 -24.39 1.05
C THR A 23 14.87 -22.90 1.28
N GLU A 24 15.89 -22.05 1.11
CA GLU A 24 15.73 -20.59 1.23
C GLU A 24 14.72 -20.05 0.23
N ARG A 25 14.68 -20.59 -0.99
CA ARG A 25 13.71 -20.18 -2.02
C ARG A 25 12.25 -20.37 -1.59
N LEU A 26 11.97 -21.43 -0.84
CA LEU A 26 10.62 -21.69 -0.31
C LEU A 26 10.28 -20.75 0.84
N MET A 27 11.24 -20.45 1.72
CA MET A 27 11.04 -19.52 2.83
C MET A 27 10.81 -18.10 2.33
N VAL A 28 11.61 -17.70 1.34
CA VAL A 28 11.41 -16.48 0.57
C VAL A 28 9.96 -16.46 0.08
N MET A 29 9.51 -17.46 -0.67
CA MET A 29 8.15 -17.47 -1.24
C MET A 29 7.00 -17.37 -0.20
N LEU A 30 7.20 -17.87 1.03
CA LEU A 30 6.18 -17.83 2.09
C LEU A 30 6.09 -16.47 2.82
N LEU A 31 7.17 -15.69 2.84
CA LEU A 31 7.22 -14.45 3.61
C LEU A 31 6.85 -13.21 2.79
N PRO A 32 6.05 -12.27 3.35
CA PRO A 32 5.80 -10.97 2.74
C PRO A 32 7.11 -10.22 2.47
N ALA A 33 7.23 -9.63 1.29
CA ALA A 33 8.43 -8.92 0.83
C ALA A 33 9.05 -7.93 1.85
N PRO A 34 8.27 -7.09 2.58
CA PRO A 34 8.88 -6.05 3.42
C PRO A 34 9.57 -6.58 4.70
N TYR A 35 9.25 -7.79 5.16
CA TYR A 35 9.81 -8.36 6.40
C TYR A 35 10.77 -9.52 6.13
N ARG A 36 10.92 -9.90 4.86
CA ARG A 36 11.60 -11.13 4.46
C ARG A 36 13.08 -11.09 4.84
N ASP A 37 13.77 -10.01 4.49
CA ASP A 37 15.23 -9.95 4.62
C ASP A 37 15.67 -9.82 6.08
N GLU A 38 14.93 -9.01 6.86
CA GLU A 38 15.21 -8.78 8.28
C GLU A 38 14.95 -10.05 9.11
N LEU A 39 13.79 -10.71 8.89
CA LEU A 39 13.44 -11.92 9.63
C LEU A 39 14.31 -13.12 9.25
N ILE A 40 14.63 -13.28 7.96
CA ILE A 40 15.51 -14.38 7.50
C ILE A 40 16.93 -14.15 7.99
N GLY A 41 17.43 -12.91 7.98
CA GLY A 41 18.73 -12.55 8.50
C GLY A 41 18.88 -12.94 9.98
N ASP A 42 17.94 -12.51 10.81
CA ASP A 42 17.96 -12.77 12.26
C ASP A 42 17.88 -14.27 12.58
N LEU A 43 16.96 -15.00 11.91
CA LEU A 43 16.83 -16.45 12.09
C LEU A 43 18.06 -17.24 11.62
N LEU A 44 18.70 -16.82 10.53
CA LEU A 44 19.93 -17.45 10.04
C LEU A 44 21.11 -17.17 10.97
N GLU A 45 21.21 -15.95 11.48
CA GLU A 45 22.26 -15.57 12.43
C GLU A 45 22.14 -16.36 13.74
N GLU A 46 20.94 -16.46 14.31
CA GLU A 46 20.69 -17.25 15.52
C GLU A 46 20.92 -18.75 15.29
N ALA A 47 20.46 -19.29 14.15
CA ALA A 47 20.69 -20.69 13.80
C ALA A 47 22.18 -21.00 13.67
N ARG A 48 22.98 -20.09 13.09
CA ARG A 48 24.42 -20.28 12.90
C ARG A 48 25.20 -20.13 14.21
N THR A 49 24.88 -19.12 15.01
CA THR A 49 25.65 -18.75 16.21
C THR A 49 25.27 -19.59 17.43
N VAL A 50 23.98 -19.93 17.59
CA VAL A 50 23.48 -20.59 18.81
C VAL A 50 23.15 -22.07 18.59
N VAL A 51 22.45 -22.40 17.50
CA VAL A 51 21.85 -23.73 17.33
C VAL A 51 22.83 -24.72 16.69
N THR A 52 23.49 -24.32 15.61
CA THR A 52 24.43 -25.18 14.87
C THR A 52 25.55 -25.75 15.73
N PRO A 53 26.23 -24.98 16.60
CA PRO A 53 27.31 -25.50 17.44
C PRO A 53 26.85 -26.53 18.47
N ARG A 54 25.57 -26.48 18.89
CA ARG A 54 25.03 -27.32 19.96
C ARG A 54 24.44 -28.64 19.46
N VAL A 55 23.73 -28.62 18.34
CA VAL A 55 22.92 -29.76 17.87
C VAL A 55 23.24 -30.21 16.44
N GLY A 56 24.16 -29.52 15.77
CA GLY A 56 24.58 -29.80 14.39
C GLY A 56 23.60 -29.30 13.33
N GLU A 57 24.06 -29.31 12.07
CA GLU A 57 23.35 -28.66 10.95
C GLU A 57 21.95 -29.21 10.68
N ARG A 58 21.77 -30.53 10.74
CA ARG A 58 20.46 -31.16 10.44
C ARG A 58 19.39 -30.78 11.46
N ALA A 59 19.78 -30.64 12.73
CA ALA A 59 18.88 -30.21 13.79
C ALA A 59 18.60 -28.70 13.69
N ALA A 60 19.60 -27.89 13.35
CA ALA A 60 19.43 -26.46 13.10
C ALA A 60 18.42 -26.19 11.98
N ARG A 61 18.45 -26.96 10.88
CA ARG A 61 17.44 -26.83 9.80
C ARG A 61 16.02 -27.13 10.27
N ARG A 62 15.83 -28.20 11.05
CA ARG A 62 14.51 -28.55 11.59
C ARG A 62 14.01 -27.49 12.58
N TRP A 63 14.91 -26.95 13.40
CA TRP A 63 14.61 -25.86 14.31
C TRP A 63 14.16 -24.60 13.56
N LEU A 64 14.89 -24.23 12.51
CA LEU A 64 14.60 -23.05 11.69
C LEU A 64 13.23 -23.15 10.99
N TRP A 65 12.88 -24.33 10.45
CA TRP A 65 11.54 -24.59 9.93
C TRP A 65 10.45 -24.52 11.00
N GLY A 66 10.72 -25.04 12.20
CA GLY A 66 9.80 -24.96 13.33
C GLY A 66 9.50 -23.52 13.74
N GLN A 67 10.52 -22.66 13.79
CA GLN A 67 10.36 -21.24 14.08
C GLN A 67 9.57 -20.52 12.99
N LEU A 68 9.91 -20.75 11.72
CA LEU A 68 9.21 -20.13 10.60
C LEU A 68 7.71 -20.49 10.62
N LEU A 69 7.38 -21.77 10.77
CA LEU A 69 5.98 -22.22 10.82
C LEU A 69 5.22 -21.64 12.01
N ARG A 70 5.91 -21.37 13.13
CA ARG A 70 5.30 -20.79 14.33
C ARG A 70 5.05 -19.28 14.21
N SER A 71 5.95 -18.54 13.54
CA SER A 71 5.85 -17.08 13.38
C SER A 71 5.00 -16.65 12.18
N THR A 72 5.00 -17.44 11.10
CA THR A 72 4.25 -17.16 9.86
C THR A 72 2.77 -16.83 10.08
N PRO A 73 1.96 -17.61 10.84
CA PRO A 73 0.53 -17.35 10.95
C PRO A 73 0.21 -16.00 11.61
N HIS A 74 1.05 -15.54 12.55
CA HIS A 74 0.85 -14.24 13.19
C HIS A 74 1.13 -13.09 12.21
N MET A 75 2.24 -13.15 11.47
CA MET A 75 2.56 -12.16 10.45
C MET A 75 1.53 -12.14 9.32
N LEU A 76 1.08 -13.31 8.87
CA LEU A 76 0.04 -13.42 7.85
C LEU A 76 -1.27 -12.79 8.34
N ARG A 77 -1.63 -12.99 9.61
CA ARG A 77 -2.83 -12.38 10.20
C ARG A 77 -2.73 -10.85 10.26
N LEU A 78 -1.54 -10.31 10.59
CA LEU A 78 -1.30 -8.87 10.57
C LEU A 78 -1.40 -8.31 9.15
N HIS A 79 -0.83 -9.03 8.18
CA HIS A 79 -0.88 -8.63 6.77
C HIS A 79 -2.32 -8.64 6.24
N LEU A 80 -3.05 -9.73 6.49
CA LEU A 80 -4.48 -9.85 6.15
C LEU A 80 -5.31 -8.75 6.81
N ARG A 81 -5.07 -8.43 8.09
CA ARG A 81 -5.75 -7.31 8.75
C ARG A 81 -5.46 -5.99 8.05
N LYS A 82 -4.20 -5.72 7.72
CA LYS A 82 -3.79 -4.48 7.04
C LYS A 82 -4.44 -4.36 5.66
N GLU A 83 -4.46 -5.46 4.90
CA GLU A 83 -5.12 -5.55 3.59
C GLU A 83 -6.62 -5.29 3.72
N LEU A 84 -7.27 -5.93 4.69
CA LEU A 84 -8.71 -5.77 4.95
C LEU A 84 -9.07 -4.35 5.41
N THR A 85 -8.23 -3.71 6.23
CA THR A 85 -8.45 -2.32 6.63
C THR A 85 -8.33 -1.38 5.43
N MET A 86 -7.32 -1.55 4.57
CA MET A 86 -7.17 -0.75 3.36
C MET A 86 -8.32 -0.99 2.37
N ARG A 87 -8.82 -2.22 2.28
CA ARG A 87 -9.96 -2.57 1.43
C ARG A 87 -11.28 -1.99 1.94
N ASN A 88 -11.52 -2.01 3.26
CA ASN A 88 -12.69 -1.39 3.86
C ASN A 88 -12.71 0.13 3.63
N GLU A 89 -11.57 0.81 3.68
CA GLU A 89 -11.50 2.25 3.42
C GLU A 89 -11.83 2.59 1.96
N LYS A 90 -11.30 1.82 0.99
CA LYS A 90 -11.67 1.96 -0.42
C LYS A 90 -13.17 1.70 -0.64
N LEU A 91 -13.72 0.68 0.03
CA LEU A 91 -15.14 0.35 -0.01
C LEU A 91 -15.99 1.50 0.56
N TRP A 92 -15.60 2.10 1.68
CA TRP A 92 -16.30 3.26 2.25
C TRP A 92 -16.27 4.46 1.31
N GLY A 93 -15.12 4.76 0.68
CA GLY A 93 -15.03 5.81 -0.34
C GLY A 93 -15.95 5.55 -1.54
N MET A 94 -15.99 4.31 -2.03
CA MET A 94 -16.87 3.89 -3.12
C MET A 94 -18.34 4.01 -2.74
N VAL A 95 -18.73 3.53 -1.55
CA VAL A 95 -20.09 3.63 -1.02
C VAL A 95 -20.49 5.10 -0.88
N LEU A 96 -19.60 5.96 -0.37
CA LEU A 96 -19.87 7.38 -0.23
C LEU A 96 -20.12 8.06 -1.59
N ILE A 97 -19.28 7.79 -2.59
CA ILE A 97 -19.46 8.30 -3.97
C ILE A 97 -20.76 7.80 -4.57
N LEU A 98 -21.07 6.51 -4.41
CA LEU A 98 -22.27 5.89 -4.97
C LEU A 98 -23.54 6.46 -4.33
N VAL A 99 -23.57 6.56 -3.00
CA VAL A 99 -24.71 7.09 -2.24
C VAL A 99 -24.92 8.55 -2.58
N MET A 100 -23.87 9.38 -2.61
CA MET A 100 -24.02 10.79 -2.99
C MET A 100 -24.44 10.96 -4.45
N GLY A 101 -23.80 10.24 -5.37
CA GLY A 101 -24.17 10.29 -6.79
C GLY A 101 -25.61 9.84 -7.03
N SER A 102 -26.08 8.85 -6.26
CA SER A 102 -27.45 8.32 -6.36
C SER A 102 -28.48 9.26 -5.73
N LEU A 103 -28.18 9.88 -4.58
CA LEU A 103 -29.04 10.90 -3.96
C LEU A 103 -29.29 12.07 -4.92
N GLN A 104 -28.28 12.46 -5.68
CA GLN A 104 -28.39 13.55 -6.66
C GLN A 104 -29.03 13.13 -7.97
N ALA A 105 -28.82 11.89 -8.41
CA ALA A 105 -29.57 11.35 -9.55
C ALA A 105 -31.08 11.30 -9.26
N TRP A 106 -31.45 11.15 -7.98
CA TRP A 106 -32.84 11.24 -7.54
C TRP A 106 -33.35 12.68 -7.45
N ASP A 107 -32.49 13.69 -7.44
CA ASP A 107 -32.96 15.07 -7.45
C ASP A 107 -33.79 15.32 -8.72
N SER A 108 -35.00 15.80 -8.49
CA SER A 108 -36.07 15.96 -9.47
C SER A 108 -35.69 16.80 -10.68
N GLY A 109 -34.64 17.61 -10.57
CA GLY A 109 -34.06 18.38 -11.68
C GLY A 109 -33.28 17.52 -12.69
N VAL A 110 -32.62 16.45 -12.25
CA VAL A 110 -31.81 15.58 -13.12
C VAL A 110 -32.70 14.69 -13.98
N LEU A 111 -33.80 14.18 -13.43
CA LEU A 111 -34.76 13.35 -14.18
C LEU A 111 -35.52 14.13 -15.27
N ARG A 112 -35.58 15.47 -15.15
CA ARG A 112 -36.16 16.36 -16.18
C ARG A 112 -35.12 16.86 -17.17
N ALA A 113 -33.84 16.62 -16.94
CA ALA A 113 -32.78 17.04 -17.83
C ALA A 113 -32.78 16.20 -19.12
N PRO A 114 -32.30 16.77 -20.24
CA PRO A 114 -32.07 16.00 -21.46
C PRO A 114 -31.16 14.79 -21.22
N ALA A 115 -31.44 13.67 -21.89
CA ALA A 115 -30.73 12.39 -21.69
C ALA A 115 -29.20 12.49 -21.81
N TYR A 116 -28.68 13.40 -22.64
CA TYR A 116 -27.24 13.60 -22.79
C TYR A 116 -26.58 14.17 -21.52
N ILE A 117 -27.27 15.02 -20.75
CA ILE A 117 -26.74 15.57 -19.48
C ILE A 117 -26.65 14.44 -18.45
N ALA A 118 -27.70 13.64 -18.33
CA ALA A 118 -27.71 12.46 -17.46
C ALA A 118 -26.56 11.50 -17.83
N ALA A 119 -26.33 11.25 -19.12
CA ALA A 119 -25.23 10.41 -19.58
C ALA A 119 -23.85 10.96 -19.17
N MET A 120 -23.61 12.27 -19.27
CA MET A 120 -22.34 12.88 -18.84
C MET A 120 -22.11 12.74 -17.34
N VAL A 121 -23.15 12.91 -16.52
CA VAL A 121 -23.07 12.75 -15.06
C VAL A 121 -22.76 11.31 -14.69
N VAL A 122 -23.49 10.35 -15.26
CA VAL A 122 -23.25 8.91 -15.04
C VAL A 122 -21.83 8.53 -15.45
N LEU A 123 -21.36 9.04 -16.59
CA LEU A 123 -19.99 8.81 -17.06
C LEU A 123 -18.95 9.38 -16.09
N ALA A 124 -19.13 10.61 -15.60
CA ALA A 124 -18.22 11.22 -14.64
C ALA A 124 -18.13 10.43 -13.32
N ILE A 125 -19.27 9.98 -12.79
CA ILE A 125 -19.32 9.13 -11.59
C ILE A 125 -18.60 7.80 -11.86
N THR A 126 -18.87 7.17 -13.01
CA THR A 126 -18.25 5.90 -13.41
C THR A 126 -16.73 6.03 -13.47
N ILE A 127 -16.21 7.10 -14.10
CA ILE A 127 -14.77 7.38 -14.16
C ILE A 127 -14.18 7.55 -12.75
N GLY A 128 -14.87 8.28 -11.87
CA GLY A 128 -14.45 8.45 -10.47
C GLY A 128 -14.34 7.13 -9.72
N VAL A 129 -15.35 6.25 -9.86
CA VAL A 129 -15.36 4.91 -9.24
C VAL A 129 -14.26 4.03 -9.80
N VAL A 130 -14.10 3.96 -11.12
CA VAL A 130 -13.06 3.16 -11.78
C VAL A 130 -11.67 3.64 -11.36
N ALA A 131 -11.45 4.95 -11.31
CA ALA A 131 -10.17 5.52 -10.86
C ALA A 131 -9.88 5.19 -9.40
N LEU A 132 -10.89 5.23 -8.52
CA LEU A 132 -10.72 4.86 -7.11
C LEU A 132 -10.29 3.40 -6.94
N LEU A 133 -10.83 2.50 -7.77
CA LEU A 133 -10.56 1.07 -7.70
C LEU A 133 -9.20 0.69 -8.30
N PHE A 134 -8.84 1.26 -9.45
CA PHE A 134 -7.72 0.79 -10.26
C PHE A 134 -6.49 1.71 -10.28
N ALA A 135 -6.64 3.01 -9.99
CA ALA A 135 -5.49 3.90 -10.02
C ALA A 135 -4.71 3.81 -8.70
N GLU A 136 -3.58 3.09 -8.71
CA GLU A 136 -2.64 3.10 -7.59
C GLU A 136 -1.70 4.31 -7.64
N ARG A 137 -1.41 4.81 -8.85
CA ARG A 137 -0.56 5.98 -9.07
C ARG A 137 -1.33 7.27 -8.85
N MET A 138 -0.79 8.14 -8.01
CA MET A 138 -1.37 9.45 -7.68
C MET A 138 -1.65 10.31 -8.92
N GLY A 139 -0.76 10.26 -9.92
CA GLY A 139 -0.97 10.98 -11.20
C GLY A 139 -2.21 10.53 -11.98
N MET A 140 -2.51 9.22 -12.02
CA MET A 140 -3.70 8.72 -12.73
C MET A 140 -4.99 9.11 -12.02
N ARG A 141 -5.00 9.14 -10.68
CA ARG A 141 -6.15 9.66 -9.91
C ARG A 141 -6.40 11.13 -10.22
N PHE A 142 -5.34 11.92 -10.31
CA PHE A 142 -5.45 13.35 -10.61
C PHE A 142 -6.06 13.58 -11.99
N ILE A 143 -5.55 12.87 -13.01
CA ILE A 143 -6.09 12.94 -14.39
C ILE A 143 -7.56 12.52 -14.41
N ALA A 144 -7.90 11.39 -13.80
CA ALA A 144 -9.30 10.93 -13.75
C ALA A 144 -10.21 11.93 -13.03
N SER A 145 -9.74 12.55 -11.94
CA SER A 145 -10.49 13.57 -11.22
C SER A 145 -10.70 14.82 -12.07
N ALA A 146 -9.68 15.26 -12.81
CA ALA A 146 -9.77 16.40 -13.73
C ALA A 146 -10.75 16.11 -14.88
N VAL A 147 -10.72 14.90 -15.45
CA VAL A 147 -11.66 14.48 -16.51
C VAL A 147 -13.09 14.44 -15.98
N ALA A 148 -13.32 13.81 -14.83
CA ALA A 148 -14.65 13.77 -14.21
C ALA A 148 -15.16 15.18 -13.90
N PHE A 149 -14.32 16.06 -13.38
CA PHE A 149 -14.66 17.45 -13.11
C PHE A 149 -15.00 18.22 -14.39
N ALA A 150 -14.19 18.07 -15.45
CA ALA A 150 -14.45 18.70 -16.75
C ALA A 150 -15.78 18.23 -17.36
N LEU A 151 -16.13 16.94 -17.23
CA LEU A 151 -17.42 16.41 -17.67
C LEU A 151 -18.59 17.02 -16.90
N LEU A 152 -18.49 17.10 -15.57
CA LEU A 152 -19.53 17.72 -14.73
C LEU A 152 -19.67 19.22 -15.00
N PHE A 153 -18.55 19.91 -15.23
CA PHE A 153 -18.54 21.33 -15.56
C PHE A 153 -19.12 21.59 -16.96
N GLY A 154 -18.79 20.76 -17.95
CA GLY A 154 -19.41 20.79 -19.26
C GLY A 154 -20.92 20.55 -19.20
N ALA A 155 -21.35 19.56 -18.43
CA ALA A 155 -22.77 19.30 -18.17
C ALA A 155 -23.48 20.51 -17.53
N ARG A 156 -22.79 21.24 -16.64
CA ARG A 156 -23.31 22.47 -16.03
C ARG A 156 -23.46 23.61 -17.05
N ILE A 157 -22.48 23.83 -17.93
CA ILE A 157 -22.54 24.89 -18.95
C ILE A 157 -23.65 24.62 -19.97
N LEU A 158 -23.81 23.36 -20.36
CA LEU A 158 -24.80 22.94 -21.36
C LEU A 158 -26.22 22.86 -20.79
N SER A 159 -26.38 22.77 -19.47
CA SER A 159 -27.68 22.69 -18.83
C SER A 159 -28.41 24.04 -18.89
N PRO A 160 -29.61 24.10 -19.48
CA PRO A 160 -30.45 25.31 -19.42
C PRO A 160 -31.03 25.54 -18.01
N ILE A 161 -30.96 24.52 -17.15
CA ILE A 161 -31.46 24.57 -15.77
C ILE A 161 -30.28 24.79 -14.83
N PRO A 162 -30.35 25.76 -13.89
CA PRO A 162 -29.31 25.94 -12.89
C PRO A 162 -29.27 24.71 -11.97
N LEU A 163 -28.19 23.93 -12.04
CA LEU A 163 -27.93 22.77 -11.21
C LEU A 163 -26.81 23.13 -10.21
N PRO A 164 -27.11 23.88 -9.12
CA PRO A 164 -26.11 24.29 -8.14
C PRO A 164 -25.39 23.08 -7.51
N GLU A 165 -26.08 21.94 -7.42
CA GLU A 165 -25.57 20.73 -6.76
C GLU A 165 -24.47 19.99 -7.54
N LEU A 166 -24.37 20.18 -8.86
CA LEU A 166 -23.36 19.51 -9.70
C LEU A 166 -21.92 19.86 -9.29
N GLY A 167 -21.71 21.09 -8.82
CA GLY A 167 -20.41 21.54 -8.33
C GLY A 167 -19.99 20.83 -7.04
N LEU A 168 -20.95 20.51 -6.17
CA LEU A 168 -20.70 19.84 -4.90
C LEU A 168 -20.24 18.39 -5.13
N VAL A 169 -20.79 17.71 -6.15
CA VAL A 169 -20.36 16.34 -6.56
C VAL A 169 -18.91 16.35 -7.02
N GLY A 170 -18.59 17.26 -7.93
CA GLY A 170 -17.24 17.38 -8.48
C GLY A 170 -16.24 17.65 -7.37
N PHE A 171 -16.59 18.53 -6.43
CA PHE A 171 -15.78 18.81 -5.25
C PHE A 171 -15.58 17.57 -4.37
N VAL A 172 -16.63 16.82 -4.06
CA VAL A 172 -16.54 15.59 -3.26
C VAL A 172 -15.69 14.52 -3.96
N ILE A 173 -15.86 14.31 -5.26
CA ILE A 173 -15.05 13.37 -6.05
C ILE A 173 -13.57 13.76 -6.01
N VAL A 174 -13.24 15.03 -6.22
CA VAL A 174 -11.87 15.54 -6.14
C VAL A 174 -11.30 15.39 -4.73
N MET A 175 -12.08 15.77 -3.71
CA MET A 175 -11.66 15.65 -2.31
C MET A 175 -11.33 14.20 -1.95
N ILE A 176 -12.17 13.25 -2.32
CA ILE A 176 -11.95 11.83 -2.04
C ILE A 176 -10.75 11.28 -2.82
N LEU A 177 -10.62 11.59 -4.11
CA LEU A 177 -9.54 11.04 -4.95
C LEU A 177 -8.17 11.63 -4.63
N VAL A 178 -8.11 12.91 -4.24
CA VAL A 178 -6.85 13.65 -4.04
C VAL A 178 -6.46 13.76 -2.57
N VAL A 179 -7.41 14.09 -1.68
CA VAL A 179 -7.10 14.41 -0.28
C VAL A 179 -7.06 13.15 0.58
N ALA A 180 -7.96 12.19 0.36
CA ALA A 180 -8.01 10.97 1.19
C ALA A 180 -6.69 10.19 1.20
N PRO A 181 -5.97 9.99 0.07
CA PRO A 181 -4.68 9.31 0.09
C PRO A 181 -3.60 10.07 0.89
N GLY A 182 -3.61 11.41 0.83
CA GLY A 182 -2.65 12.25 1.56
C GLY A 182 -2.86 12.20 3.07
N LEU A 183 -4.12 12.26 3.52
CA LEU A 183 -4.48 12.11 4.93
C LEU A 183 -4.08 10.73 5.48
N MET A 184 -4.23 9.67 4.66
CA MET A 184 -3.81 8.32 5.03
C MET A 184 -2.29 8.21 5.19
N ALA A 185 -1.52 8.82 4.28
CA ALA A 185 -0.06 8.84 4.39
C ALA A 185 0.38 9.57 5.68
N ALA A 186 -0.23 10.71 5.99
CA ALA A 186 0.08 11.49 7.19
C ALA A 186 -0.25 10.74 8.50
N LYS A 187 -1.35 9.97 8.54
CA LYS A 187 -1.72 9.16 9.72
C LYS A 187 -0.70 8.06 10.04
N HIS A 188 -0.01 7.54 9.02
CA HIS A 188 1.05 6.54 9.21
C HIS A 188 2.40 7.14 9.56
N SER A 189 2.62 8.42 9.26
CA SER A 189 3.78 9.21 9.70
C SER A 189 3.62 9.74 11.14
N GLY A 190 3.06 8.92 12.04
CA GLY A 190 2.94 9.28 13.45
C GLY A 190 4.26 9.81 14.01
N PRO A 191 4.23 10.75 14.97
CA PRO A 191 5.40 11.50 15.41
C PRO A 191 6.50 10.50 15.76
N GLN A 192 7.54 10.45 14.92
CA GLN A 192 8.76 9.76 15.27
C GLN A 192 9.22 10.43 16.55
N GLY A 193 9.14 9.70 17.66
CA GLY A 193 9.54 10.21 18.97
C GLY A 193 10.92 10.83 18.84
N PRO A 194 11.20 11.92 19.58
CA PRO A 194 12.43 12.69 19.42
C PRO A 194 13.60 11.71 19.42
N THR A 195 14.28 11.62 18.28
CA THR A 195 15.47 10.80 18.10
C THR A 195 16.40 11.19 19.22
N SER A 196 16.57 10.32 20.20
CA SER A 196 17.42 10.57 21.35
C SER A 196 18.84 10.71 20.81
N ALA A 197 19.27 11.95 20.61
CA ALA A 197 20.65 12.28 20.32
C ALA A 197 21.45 11.89 21.57
N ALA A 198 22.21 10.82 21.45
CA ALA A 198 23.24 10.39 22.39
C ALA A 198 24.61 10.63 21.76
#